data_AF-A0AA39FIN6-F1
#
_entry.id   AF-A0AA39FIN6-F1
#
_cell.length_a   1.000
_cell.length_b   1.000
_cell.length_c   1.000
_cell.angle_alpha   90.00
_cell.angle_beta   90.00
_cell.angle_gamma   90.00
#
_symmetry.space_group_name_H-M   'P 1'
#
loop_
_entity.id
_entity.type
_entity.pdbx_description
1 polymer ?
#
loop_
_entity_poly.entity_id
_entity_poly.type
_entity_poly.pdbx_seq_one_letter_code
_entity_poly.pdbx_strand_id
1 'polypeptide(L)'
;MISTNLNTNDLANLRVFAWWGALIVLKLLAMVPLIGRQRFAKRIFISPEDTKILRGSKVGCVDEDIERVRRAHLNDLENILPWAISTALWLTTSPDPLTAKILIISFCIARIIHTIVYAIIVIPQPTRALAFGVGFLITIYQSIATLYHYL
;
A
#
# COMPACT_ATOMS: atom_id res chain seq x y z
N MET A 1 -13.25 28.45 -24.53
CA MET A 1 -12.41 28.36 -23.32
C MET A 1 -13.29 27.88 -22.17
N ILE A 2 -13.32 26.57 -21.92
CA ILE A 2 -14.03 26.00 -20.77
C ILE A 2 -13.08 26.15 -19.59
N SER A 3 -13.21 27.22 -18.82
CA SER A 3 -12.56 27.29 -17.51
C SER A 3 -13.37 26.39 -16.57
N THR A 4 -13.02 25.11 -16.50
CA THR A 4 -13.41 24.26 -15.38
C THR A 4 -12.78 24.84 -14.12
N ASN A 5 -13.53 25.71 -13.44
CA ASN A 5 -13.25 26.11 -12.07
C ASN A 5 -13.46 24.86 -11.19
N LEU A 6 -12.46 23.98 -11.14
CA LEU A 6 -12.36 23.00 -10.07
C LEU A 6 -12.49 23.76 -8.76
N ASN A 7 -13.43 23.34 -7.91
CA ASN A 7 -13.61 23.93 -6.61
C ASN A 7 -12.25 23.91 -5.90
N THR A 8 -11.88 24.97 -5.19
CA THR A 8 -10.58 25.06 -4.51
C THR A 8 -10.36 23.89 -3.57
N ASN A 9 -11.45 23.36 -3.00
CA ASN A 9 -11.49 22.16 -2.16
C ASN A 9 -11.13 20.89 -2.96
N ASP A 10 -11.68 20.69 -4.15
CA ASP A 10 -11.41 19.50 -4.98
C ASP A 10 -9.93 19.48 -5.40
N LEU A 11 -9.39 20.64 -5.77
CA LEU A 11 -7.97 20.78 -6.12
C LEU A 11 -7.07 20.49 -4.91
N ALA A 12 -7.43 20.96 -3.72
CA ALA A 12 -6.69 20.67 -2.49
C ALA A 12 -6.69 19.17 -2.18
N ASN A 13 -7.85 18.52 -2.29
CA ASN A 13 -8.01 17.09 -2.07
C ASN A 13 -7.19 16.25 -3.04
N LEU A 14 -7.26 16.57 -4.34
CA LEU A 14 -6.49 15.91 -5.38
C LEU A 14 -4.98 16.06 -5.18
N ARG A 15 -4.50 17.23 -4.74
CA ARG A 15 -3.07 17.44 -4.43
C ARG A 15 -2.60 16.52 -3.30
N VAL A 16 -3.37 16.40 -2.24
CA VAL A 16 -3.05 15.51 -1.12
C VAL A 16 -3.05 14.05 -1.58
N PHE A 17 -4.09 13.64 -2.30
CA PHE A 17 -4.18 12.28 -2.83
C PHE A 17 -3.06 11.94 -3.80
N ALA A 18 -2.72 12.84 -4.73
CA ALA A 18 -1.65 12.62 -5.69
C ALA A 18 -0.28 12.46 -5.01
N TRP A 19 0.04 13.31 -4.03
CA TRP A 19 1.31 13.25 -3.33
C TRP A 19 1.43 11.97 -2.49
N TRP A 20 0.43 11.68 -1.66
CA TRP A 20 0.44 10.50 -0.78
C TRP A 20 0.24 9.19 -1.53
N GLY A 21 -0.58 9.20 -2.58
CA GLY A 21 -0.76 8.08 -3.49
C GLY A 21 0.52 7.74 -4.23
N ALA A 22 1.23 8.74 -4.79
CA ALA A 22 2.52 8.52 -5.42
C ALA A 22 3.55 7.95 -4.44
N LEU A 23 3.59 8.47 -3.20
CA LEU A 23 4.48 7.97 -2.16
C LEU A 23 4.22 6.50 -1.83
N ILE A 24 2.95 6.11 -1.66
CA ILE A 24 2.59 4.73 -1.31
C ILE A 24 2.86 3.77 -2.47
N VAL A 25 2.67 4.21 -3.72
CA VAL A 25 3.00 3.45 -4.93
C VAL A 25 4.51 3.25 -5.03
N LEU A 26 5.31 4.30 -4.80
CA LEU A 26 6.77 4.17 -4.78
C LEU A 26 7.22 3.18 -3.72
N LYS A 27 6.60 3.22 -2.54
CA LYS A 27 6.86 2.26 -1.48
C LYS A 27 6.45 0.83 -1.86
N LEU A 28 5.33 0.63 -2.56
CA LEU A 28 4.92 -0.68 -3.09
C LEU A 28 5.96 -1.22 -4.09
N LEU A 29 6.44 -0.37 -4.99
CA LEU A 29 7.49 -0.71 -5.95
C LEU A 29 8.82 -1.03 -5.25
N ALA A 30 9.18 -0.30 -4.19
CA ALA A 30 10.39 -0.53 -3.40
C ALA A 30 10.40 -1.90 -2.68
N MET A 31 9.24 -2.52 -2.46
CA MET A 31 9.16 -3.87 -1.88
C MET A 31 9.65 -4.96 -2.84
N VAL A 32 9.52 -4.76 -4.16
CA VAL A 32 9.97 -5.73 -5.18
C VAL A 32 11.49 -5.96 -5.14
N PRO A 33 12.36 -4.92 -5.21
CA PRO A 33 13.80 -5.12 -5.11
C PRO A 33 14.22 -5.61 -3.72
N LEU A 34 13.47 -5.33 -2.65
CA LEU A 34 13.74 -5.91 -1.32
C LEU A 34 13.56 -7.43 -1.30
N ILE A 35 12.51 -7.96 -1.95
CA ILE A 35 12.34 -9.41 -2.14
C ILE A 35 13.52 -9.98 -2.94
N GLY A 36 13.89 -9.30 -4.03
CA GLY A 36 15.05 -9.69 -4.85
C GLY A 36 16.34 -9.75 -4.01
N ARG A 37 16.65 -8.70 -3.24
CA ARG A 37 17.81 -8.64 -2.36
C ARG A 37 17.84 -9.80 -1.36
N GLN A 38 16.70 -10.14 -0.77
CA GLN A 38 16.61 -11.27 0.17
C GLN A 38 16.86 -12.62 -0.54
N ARG A 39 16.33 -12.80 -1.75
CA ARG A 39 16.59 -13.99 -2.59
C ARG A 39 18.06 -14.14 -2.96
N PHE A 40 18.71 -13.05 -3.39
CA PHE A 40 20.14 -13.06 -3.70
C PHE A 40 21.00 -13.31 -2.47
N ALA A 41 20.66 -12.71 -1.32
CA ALA A 41 21.39 -12.92 -0.07
C ALA A 41 21.32 -14.38 0.42
N LYS A 42 20.15 -15.03 0.29
CA LYS A 42 19.94 -16.42 0.71
C LYS A 42 20.27 -17.45 -0.39
N ARG A 43 20.50 -17.01 -1.64
CA ARG A 43 20.71 -17.85 -2.84
C ARG A 43 19.55 -18.84 -3.09
N ILE A 44 18.33 -18.38 -2.80
CA ILE A 44 17.11 -19.17 -2.96
C ILE A 44 16.26 -18.52 -4.05
N PHE A 45 16.16 -19.22 -5.18
CA PHE A 45 15.44 -18.74 -6.35
C PHE A 45 14.18 -19.58 -6.61
N ILE A 46 13.22 -18.97 -7.30
CA ILE A 46 11.98 -19.65 -7.71
C ILE A 46 12.24 -20.48 -8.96
N SER A 47 12.93 -19.89 -9.94
CA SER A 47 13.17 -20.55 -11.21
C SER A 47 14.51 -21.31 -11.23
N PRO A 48 14.55 -22.51 -11.83
CA PRO A 48 15.81 -23.20 -12.08
C PRO A 48 16.77 -22.42 -12.99
N GLU A 49 16.31 -21.58 -13.93
CA GLU A 49 17.23 -20.77 -14.74
C GLU A 49 18.04 -19.76 -13.90
N ASP A 50 17.43 -19.17 -12.88
CA ASP A 50 18.09 -18.20 -11.99
C ASP A 50 19.17 -18.85 -11.12
N THR A 51 19.07 -20.16 -10.86
CA THR A 51 20.10 -20.88 -10.09
C THR A 51 21.41 -21.06 -10.82
N LYS A 52 21.42 -20.90 -12.15
CA LYS A 52 22.64 -20.92 -12.96
C LYS A 52 23.49 -19.66 -12.76
N ILE A 53 22.89 -18.58 -12.25
CA ILE A 53 23.56 -17.29 -12.03
C ILE A 53 24.52 -17.37 -10.84
N LEU A 54 24.16 -18.09 -9.77
CA LEU A 54 25.00 -18.27 -8.58
C LEU A 54 25.26 -19.76 -8.29
N ARG A 55 26.53 -20.16 -8.21
CA ARG A 55 26.92 -21.51 -7.76
C ARG A 55 26.44 -21.79 -6.33
N GLY A 56 25.81 -22.95 -6.13
CA GLY A 56 25.28 -23.40 -4.84
C GLY A 56 23.88 -22.87 -4.48
N SER A 57 23.17 -22.30 -5.46
CA SER A 57 21.79 -21.82 -5.26
C SER A 57 20.80 -22.97 -5.20
N LYS A 58 19.72 -22.80 -4.41
CA LYS A 58 18.66 -23.80 -4.25
C LYS A 58 17.39 -23.33 -4.97
N VAL A 59 16.72 -24.25 -5.65
CA VAL A 59 15.40 -24.03 -6.26
C VAL A 59 14.32 -24.36 -5.23
N GLY A 60 13.34 -23.48 -5.06
CA GLY A 60 12.08 -23.82 -4.37
C GLY A 60 12.18 -24.07 -2.86
N CYS A 61 13.32 -23.81 -2.22
CA CYS A 61 13.41 -23.87 -0.77
C CYS A 61 12.57 -22.74 -0.17
N VAL A 62 11.61 -23.08 0.69
CA VAL A 62 10.82 -22.07 1.40
C VAL A 62 11.68 -21.51 2.54
N ASP A 63 12.08 -20.24 2.43
CA ASP A 63 12.77 -19.50 3.51
C ASP A 63 11.78 -18.50 4.11
N GLU A 64 11.69 -18.50 5.43
CA GLU A 64 10.67 -17.74 6.15
C GLU A 64 10.87 -16.22 5.98
N ASP A 65 12.11 -15.75 5.84
CA ASP A 65 12.39 -14.32 5.67
C ASP A 65 11.96 -13.84 4.28
N ILE A 66 12.20 -14.64 3.23
CA ILE A 66 11.73 -14.33 1.87
C ILE A 66 10.20 -14.31 1.83
N GLU A 67 9.55 -15.33 2.39
CA GLU A 67 8.09 -15.40 2.43
C GLU A 67 7.49 -14.31 3.32
N ARG A 68 8.23 -13.79 4.30
CA ARG A 68 7.81 -12.62 5.08
C ARG A 68 7.76 -11.38 4.19
N VAL A 69 8.84 -11.02 3.51
CA VAL A 69 8.82 -9.83 2.62
C VAL A 69 7.78 -9.99 1.51
N ARG A 70 7.59 -11.21 0.97
CA ARG A 70 6.54 -11.50 -0.01
C ARG A 70 5.13 -11.27 0.53
N ARG A 71 4.83 -11.76 1.74
CA ARG A 71 3.52 -11.54 2.40
C ARG A 71 3.27 -10.06 2.71
N ALA A 72 4.30 -9.30 3.09
CA ALA A 72 4.18 -7.85 3.25
C ALA A 72 3.76 -7.17 1.94
N HIS A 73 4.44 -7.51 0.84
CA HIS A 73 4.12 -6.96 -0.48
C HIS A 73 2.72 -7.35 -0.96
N LEU A 74 2.31 -8.61 -0.73
CA LEU A 74 0.95 -9.07 -1.07
C LEU A 74 -0.10 -8.29 -0.28
N ASN A 75 0.10 -8.12 1.03
CA ASN A 75 -0.81 -7.35 1.86
C ASN A 75 -0.89 -5.88 1.42
N ASP A 76 0.20 -5.32 0.91
CA ASP A 76 0.17 -3.97 0.32
C ASP A 76 -0.69 -3.92 -0.93
N LEU A 77 -0.59 -4.91 -1.83
CA LEU A 77 -1.45 -4.98 -3.01
C LEU A 77 -2.93 -5.09 -2.62
N GLU A 78 -3.26 -5.96 -1.67
CA GLU A 78 -4.63 -6.19 -1.19
C GLU A 78 -5.27 -4.99 -0.50
N ASN A 79 -4.47 -4.07 0.06
CA ASN A 79 -5.00 -2.91 0.81
C ASN A 79 -4.88 -1.60 0.04
N ILE A 80 -3.74 -1.35 -0.62
CA ILE A 80 -3.48 -0.08 -1.31
C ILE A 80 -4.37 0.04 -2.55
N LEU A 81 -4.57 -1.04 -3.31
CA LEU A 81 -5.37 -0.98 -4.54
C LEU A 81 -6.84 -0.66 -4.24
N PRO A 82 -7.55 -1.36 -3.32
CA PRO A 82 -8.92 -1.00 -2.99
C PRO A 82 -9.05 0.40 -2.40
N TRP A 83 -8.10 0.80 -1.53
CA TRP A 83 -8.10 2.14 -0.96
C TRP A 83 -7.91 3.23 -2.02
N ALA A 84 -7.00 3.05 -2.98
CA ALA A 84 -6.75 4.03 -4.04
C ALA A 84 -8.00 4.23 -4.91
N ILE A 85 -8.69 3.14 -5.27
CA ILE A 85 -9.94 3.19 -6.02
C ILE A 85 -11.04 3.85 -5.19
N SER A 86 -11.26 3.39 -3.97
CA SER A 86 -12.29 3.91 -3.07
C SER A 86 -12.09 5.40 -2.76
N THR A 87 -10.85 5.82 -2.48
CA THR A 87 -10.52 7.23 -2.25
C THR A 87 -10.75 8.06 -3.50
N ALA A 88 -10.32 7.61 -4.68
CA ALA A 88 -10.54 8.34 -5.93
C ALA A 88 -12.04 8.57 -6.20
N LEU A 89 -12.88 7.55 -5.96
CA LEU A 89 -14.33 7.65 -6.07
C LEU A 89 -14.96 8.50 -4.95
N TRP A 90 -14.37 8.54 -3.76
CA TRP A 90 -14.88 9.36 -2.66
C TRP A 90 -14.53 10.84 -2.83
N LEU A 91 -13.39 11.16 -3.46
CA LEU A 91 -13.03 12.55 -3.73
C LEU A 91 -13.98 13.25 -4.72
N THR A 92 -14.71 12.50 -5.55
CA THR A 92 -15.71 13.07 -6.47
C THR A 92 -16.98 13.53 -5.76
N THR A 93 -17.17 13.19 -4.48
CA THR A 93 -18.29 13.67 -3.66
C THR A 93 -17.98 15.02 -2.99
N SER A 94 -16.90 15.70 -3.39
CA SER A 94 -16.39 16.96 -2.81
C SER A 94 -16.34 16.98 -1.27
N PRO A 95 -15.61 16.03 -0.63
CA PRO A 95 -15.50 16.00 0.81
C PRO A 95 -14.73 17.20 1.36
N ASP A 96 -14.98 17.52 2.64
CA ASP A 96 -14.23 18.55 3.37
C ASP A 96 -12.70 18.29 3.31
N PRO A 97 -11.88 19.32 2.99
CA PRO A 97 -10.44 19.13 2.80
C PRO A 97 -9.67 18.63 4.02
N LEU A 98 -10.09 19.01 5.22
CA LEU A 98 -9.46 18.54 6.45
C LEU A 98 -9.72 17.05 6.63
N THR A 99 -10.97 16.63 6.43
CA THR A 99 -11.39 15.23 6.52
C THR A 99 -10.65 14.36 5.51
N ALA A 100 -10.59 14.79 4.23
CA ALA A 100 -9.87 14.06 3.19
C ALA A 100 -8.38 13.94 3.52
N LYS A 101 -7.76 15.03 3.98
CA LYS A 101 -6.35 15.04 4.38
C LYS A 101 -6.08 14.06 5.52
N ILE A 102 -6.90 14.06 6.58
CA ILE A 102 -6.72 13.15 7.71
C ILE A 102 -6.82 11.70 7.25
N LEU A 103 -7.87 11.33 6.53
CA LEU A 103 -8.09 9.94 6.10
C LEU A 103 -6.98 9.42 5.18
N ILE A 104 -6.56 10.23 4.20
CA ILE A 104 -5.48 9.85 3.27
C ILE A 104 -4.15 9.67 4.02
N ILE A 105 -3.79 10.63 4.88
CA ILE A 105 -2.53 10.58 5.63
C ILE A 105 -2.54 9.40 6.61
N SER A 106 -3.63 9.22 7.36
CA SER A 106 -3.77 8.13 8.33
C SER A 106 -3.63 6.77 7.65
N PHE A 107 -4.26 6.57 6.49
CA PHE A 107 -4.09 5.33 5.71
C PHE A 107 -2.63 5.13 5.30
N CYS A 108 -2.01 6.13 4.66
CA CYS A 108 -0.64 6.01 4.17
C CYS A 108 0.37 5.74 5.29
N ILE A 109 0.27 6.47 6.41
CA ILE A 109 1.13 6.26 7.58
C ILE A 109 0.92 4.86 8.16
N ALA A 110 -0.33 4.41 8.32
CA ALA A 110 -0.62 3.07 8.81
C ALA A 110 0.02 1.98 7.93
N ARG A 111 0.01 2.15 6.60
CA ARG A 111 0.65 1.20 5.66
C ARG A 111 2.17 1.24 5.72
N ILE A 112 2.77 2.41 5.89
CA ILE A 112 4.23 2.55 6.07
C ILE A 112 4.64 1.84 7.37
N ILE A 113 3.96 2.12 8.48
CA ILE A 113 4.19 1.47 9.77
C ILE A 113 4.01 -0.05 9.65
N HIS A 114 2.93 -0.52 9.03
CA HIS A 114 2.70 -1.94 8.80
C HIS A 114 3.88 -2.60 8.09
N THR A 115 4.45 -1.94 7.09
CA THR A 115 5.58 -2.48 6.32
C THR A 115 6.86 -2.52 7.14
N ILE A 116 7.15 -1.47 7.92
CA ILE A 116 8.31 -1.43 8.81
C ILE A 116 8.20 -2.55 9.85
N VAL A 117 7.03 -2.70 10.47
CA VAL A 117 6.74 -3.70 11.50
C VAL A 117 6.65 -5.14 10.94
N TYR A 118 6.38 -5.30 9.65
CA TYR A 118 6.29 -6.63 9.06
C TYR A 118 7.63 -7.07 8.45
N ALA A 119 8.31 -6.18 7.74
CA ALA A 119 9.48 -6.51 6.93
C ALA A 119 10.81 -6.18 7.61
N ILE A 120 10.86 -5.19 8.51
CA ILE A 120 12.12 -4.70 9.11
C ILE A 120 12.25 -5.10 10.58
N ILE A 121 11.25 -4.77 11.40
CA ILE A 121 11.26 -5.03 12.84
C ILE A 121 10.22 -6.10 13.13
N VAL A 122 10.64 -7.32 13.49
CA VAL A 122 9.70 -8.41 13.77
C VAL A 122 8.99 -8.15 15.09
N ILE A 123 7.82 -7.50 15.04
CA ILE A 123 6.97 -7.31 16.22
C ILE A 123 5.88 -8.38 16.20
N PRO A 124 5.66 -9.11 17.31
CA PRO A 124 4.55 -10.06 17.43
C PRO A 124 3.19 -9.35 17.26
N GLN A 125 2.14 -10.13 17.00
CA GLN A 125 0.75 -9.62 17.03
C GLN A 125 0.53 -8.92 18.39
N PRO A 126 0.00 -7.67 18.47
CA PRO A 126 -1.25 -7.20 17.84
C PRO A 126 -1.10 -6.02 16.86
N THR A 127 0.09 -5.45 16.71
CA THR A 127 0.32 -4.20 15.95
C THR A 127 -0.11 -4.32 14.47
N ARG A 128 0.03 -5.52 13.91
CA ARG A 128 -0.39 -5.83 12.52
C ARG A 128 -1.91 -5.74 12.32
N ALA A 129 -2.68 -6.26 13.28
CA ALA A 129 -4.14 -6.25 13.22
C ALA A 129 -4.70 -4.83 13.38
N LEU A 130 -4.09 -4.04 14.27
CA LEU A 130 -4.47 -2.63 14.46
C LEU A 130 -4.19 -1.78 13.21
N ALA A 131 -3.00 -1.91 12.61
CA ALA A 131 -2.66 -1.18 11.38
C ALA A 131 -3.56 -1.58 10.20
N PHE A 132 -3.92 -2.86 10.11
CA PHE A 132 -4.89 -3.34 9.13
C PHE A 132 -6.29 -2.77 9.38
N GLY A 133 -6.76 -2.80 10.63
CA GLY A 133 -8.08 -2.31 11.02
C GLY A 133 -8.31 -0.84 10.66
N VAL A 134 -7.31 0.02 10.90
CA VAL A 134 -7.40 1.45 10.54
C VAL A 134 -7.59 1.60 9.03
N GLY A 135 -6.77 0.95 8.21
CA GLY A 135 -6.88 1.06 6.75
C GLY A 135 -8.21 0.51 6.23
N PHE A 136 -8.64 -0.63 6.76
CA PHE A 136 -9.88 -1.28 6.37
C PHE A 136 -11.12 -0.43 6.68
N LEU A 137 -11.18 0.16 7.88
CA LEU A 137 -12.29 1.04 8.28
C LEU A 137 -12.38 2.30 7.44
N ILE A 138 -11.23 2.89 7.07
CA ILE A 138 -11.19 4.07 6.18
C ILE A 138 -11.77 3.71 4.81
N THR A 139 -11.34 2.61 4.21
CA THR A 139 -11.83 2.16 2.90
C THR A 139 -13.33 1.84 2.94
N ILE A 140 -13.83 1.23 4.01
CA ILE A 140 -15.28 0.99 4.18
C ILE A 140 -16.04 2.31 4.25
N TYR A 141 -15.60 3.24 5.09
CA TYR A 141 -16.24 4.54 5.24
C TYR A 141 -16.32 5.28 3.90
N GLN A 142 -15.20 5.39 3.18
CA GLN A 142 -15.14 6.06 1.88
C GLN A 142 -16.10 5.40 0.88
N SER A 143 -16.11 4.07 0.82
CA SER A 143 -16.97 3.32 -0.10
C SER A 143 -18.46 3.52 0.20
N ILE A 144 -18.84 3.45 1.48
CA ILE A 144 -20.23 3.69 1.90
C ILE A 144 -20.64 5.14 1.63
N ALA A 145 -19.78 6.10 1.94
CA ALA A 145 -20.04 7.52 1.69
C ALA A 145 -20.23 7.80 0.19
N THR A 146 -19.40 7.22 -0.67
CA THR A 146 -19.56 7.30 -2.13
C THR A 146 -20.90 6.69 -2.57
N LEU A 147 -21.24 5.49 -2.09
CA LEU A 147 -22.51 4.84 -2.45
C LEU A 147 -23.71 5.69 -2.04
N TYR A 148 -23.69 6.25 -0.84
CA TYR A 148 -24.78 7.11 -0.34
C TYR A 148 -24.92 8.42 -1.11
N HIS A 149 -23.82 8.99 -1.60
CA HIS A 149 -23.85 10.24 -2.36
C HIS A 149 -24.46 10.08 -3.77
N TYR A 150 -24.27 8.91 -4.40
CA TYR A 150 -24.73 8.63 -5.76
C TYR A 150 -26.04 7.81 -5.83
N LEU A 151 -26.61 7.44 -4.69
CA LEU A 151 -27.94 6.85 -4.60
C LEU A 151 -29.02 7.93 -4.80
#